data_AF-A0A484NGL2-F1
#
_entry.id   AF-A0A484NGL2-F1
#
_cell.length_a   1.000
_cell.length_b   1.000
_cell.length_c   1.000
_cell.angle_alpha   90.00
_cell.angle_beta   90.00
_cell.angle_gamma   90.00
#
_symmetry.space_group_name_H-M   'P 1'
#
loop_
_entity.id
_entity.type
_entity.pdbx_description
1 polymer ?
#
loop_
_entity_poly.entity_id
_entity_poly.type
_entity_poly.pdbx_seq_one_letter_code
_entity_poly.pdbx_strand_id
1 'polypeptide(L)'
;MFFHFGVNTFTDREWGTGQESPAIFHPASLDAGQWMETAVQAGVSLAILTAKHHDGFCLWPSNYTDHSVAGSPWRNGEGDVVREFVGAAKARGVDVGLYLSPWDRHDRRYGRTKEYNEYYLAQLQELLKTYGGVREIWFDGAKGPNAPNMTYYFNDWFEMVNELQGSINIFSDAGPGIRWVGNEKGFAGDTCWSTINRTSLSIGDPTTLDYLRTGDSRGTDWLPPECDVSIRPGWFWHKSETPKTLAELLGVYYNSVGRNCLLLLNVPPNTKGLISDADVARLKEFRRAIETIFSKNLAEGCSVEASSRRGGVNGGFGPENVMGGDDDIWTYWAPADEYTSHHWIKLVSRKRLRFNVVRVQEAIGLGQRVKRHEVYVDGVRVANGTTVGYKRLHRLEKGAVEGHVVTLKIVGSRATPLISSFALHFDPFWHPNKQHQDKIVLI
;
A
#
# COMPACT_ATOMS: atom_id res chain seq x y z
N MET A 1 2.99 3.04 -6.30
CA MET A 1 2.33 4.22 -6.89
C MET A 1 1.44 3.74 -8.02
N PHE A 2 0.23 4.26 -8.11
CA PHE A 2 -0.75 3.84 -9.11
C PHE A 2 -0.95 4.97 -10.14
N PHE A 3 -1.14 4.62 -11.41
CA PHE A 3 -1.42 5.55 -12.48
C PHE A 3 -2.75 5.20 -13.15
N HIS A 4 -3.77 6.00 -12.84
CA HIS A 4 -5.02 6.05 -13.60
C HIS A 4 -4.87 7.03 -14.76
N PHE A 5 -4.82 6.49 -15.97
CA PHE A 5 -4.65 7.25 -17.20
C PHE A 5 -5.39 6.57 -18.35
N GLY A 6 -6.04 7.34 -19.21
CA GLY A 6 -6.85 6.78 -20.29
C GLY A 6 -7.86 7.77 -20.84
N VAL A 7 -8.86 7.30 -21.58
CA VAL A 7 -9.94 8.14 -22.15
C VAL A 7 -10.70 8.93 -21.09
N ASN A 8 -10.74 8.45 -19.85
CA ASN A 8 -11.36 9.12 -18.70
C ASN A 8 -10.65 10.42 -18.33
N THR A 9 -9.32 10.49 -18.50
CA THR A 9 -8.54 11.73 -18.36
C THR A 9 -8.98 12.80 -19.36
N PHE A 10 -9.37 12.43 -20.57
CA PHE A 10 -9.76 13.35 -21.65
C PHE A 10 -11.25 13.72 -21.61
N THR A 11 -12.08 12.88 -20.98
CA THR A 11 -13.51 13.13 -20.81
C THR A 11 -13.86 13.77 -19.47
N ASP A 12 -12.86 14.01 -18.61
CA ASP A 12 -13.05 14.56 -17.26
C ASP A 12 -14.02 13.68 -16.44
N ARG A 13 -13.81 12.35 -16.49
CA ARG A 13 -14.64 11.35 -15.79
C ARG A 13 -13.80 10.45 -14.90
N GLU A 14 -14.42 9.95 -13.84
CA GLU A 14 -13.87 8.84 -13.06
C GLU A 14 -14.17 7.49 -13.73
N TRP A 15 -15.42 7.28 -14.13
CA TRP A 15 -15.88 6.07 -14.83
C TRP A 15 -16.42 6.40 -16.22
N GLY A 16 -15.65 6.06 -17.26
CA GLY A 16 -16.10 6.14 -18.65
C GLY A 16 -17.20 5.15 -18.97
N THR A 17 -17.89 5.41 -20.08
CA THR A 17 -19.11 4.71 -20.51
C THR A 17 -18.87 3.48 -21.37
N GLY A 18 -17.68 3.32 -21.93
CA GLY A 18 -17.34 2.34 -22.96
C GLY A 18 -17.75 2.76 -24.37
N GLN A 19 -18.17 4.01 -24.55
CA GLN A 19 -18.59 4.59 -25.83
C GLN A 19 -17.68 5.74 -26.27
N GLU A 20 -16.64 6.02 -25.46
CA GLU A 20 -15.62 7.00 -25.77
C GLU A 20 -14.96 6.67 -27.12
N SER A 21 -14.85 7.65 -28.01
CA SER A 21 -14.13 7.44 -29.26
C SER A 21 -12.64 7.32 -28.98
N PRO A 22 -11.91 6.30 -29.48
CA PRO A 22 -10.45 6.24 -29.41
C PRO A 22 -9.76 7.53 -29.90
N ALA A 23 -10.40 8.30 -30.77
CA ALA A 23 -9.87 9.56 -31.29
C ALA A 23 -9.65 10.64 -30.23
N ILE A 24 -10.31 10.56 -29.06
CA ILE A 24 -10.11 11.52 -27.98
C ILE A 24 -8.81 11.28 -27.21
N PHE A 25 -8.26 10.06 -27.29
CA PHE A 25 -7.02 9.71 -26.63
C PHE A 25 -5.84 10.27 -27.44
N HIS A 26 -5.36 11.45 -27.04
CA HIS A 26 -4.26 12.11 -27.75
C HIS A 26 -3.35 12.91 -26.80
N PRO A 27 -2.59 12.25 -25.91
CA PRO A 27 -1.65 12.93 -25.03
C PRO A 27 -0.43 13.42 -25.81
N ALA A 28 -0.42 14.70 -26.17
CA ALA A 28 0.59 15.31 -27.02
C ALA A 28 2.02 15.28 -26.45
N SER A 29 2.18 15.11 -25.14
CA SER A 29 3.47 15.16 -24.45
C SER A 29 3.63 14.02 -23.46
N LEU A 30 3.02 12.86 -23.73
CA LEU A 30 3.17 11.68 -22.87
C LEU A 30 4.65 11.37 -22.69
N ASP A 31 5.07 11.29 -21.43
CA ASP A 31 6.42 10.92 -21.03
C ASP A 31 6.35 10.02 -19.79
N ALA A 32 6.35 8.70 -20.02
CA ALA A 32 6.42 7.73 -18.93
C ALA A 32 7.75 7.80 -18.16
N GLY A 33 8.80 8.35 -18.76
CA GLY A 33 10.05 8.68 -18.09
C GLY A 33 9.85 9.72 -16.98
N GLN A 34 9.06 10.77 -17.23
CA GLN A 34 8.68 11.76 -16.22
C GLN A 34 7.85 11.14 -15.09
N TRP A 35 7.00 10.16 -15.40
CA TRP A 35 6.22 9.44 -14.38
C TRP A 35 7.14 8.66 -13.45
N MET A 36 8.09 7.91 -14.02
CA MET A 36 9.04 7.10 -13.24
C MET A 36 10.06 7.94 -12.49
N GLU A 37 10.50 9.05 -13.07
CA GLU A 37 11.35 10.02 -12.37
C GLU A 37 10.66 10.55 -11.11
N THR A 38 9.36 10.90 -11.23
CA THR A 38 8.55 11.34 -10.10
C THR A 38 8.40 10.22 -9.06
N ALA A 39 8.17 8.98 -9.48
CA ALA A 39 8.07 7.83 -8.60
C ALA A 39 9.36 7.59 -7.80
N VAL A 40 10.53 7.59 -8.47
CA VAL A 40 11.84 7.44 -7.83
C VAL A 40 12.10 8.57 -6.83
N GLN A 41 11.84 9.83 -7.23
CA GLN A 41 11.99 10.98 -6.34
C GLN A 41 11.04 10.95 -5.14
N ALA A 42 9.91 10.23 -5.24
CA ALA A 42 8.99 9.99 -4.14
C ALA A 42 9.39 8.77 -3.27
N GLY A 43 10.44 8.03 -3.64
CA GLY A 43 10.90 6.83 -2.93
C GLY A 43 10.05 5.58 -3.19
N VAL A 44 9.38 5.51 -4.34
CA VAL A 44 8.51 4.39 -4.73
C VAL A 44 9.35 3.25 -5.29
N SER A 45 9.04 2.02 -4.86
CA SER A 45 9.65 0.79 -5.39
C SER A 45 8.79 0.06 -6.44
N LEU A 46 7.46 0.20 -6.39
CA LEU A 46 6.51 -0.43 -7.31
C LEU A 46 5.58 0.60 -7.95
N ALA A 47 5.43 0.56 -9.26
CA ALA A 47 4.54 1.40 -10.04
C ALA A 47 3.50 0.55 -10.81
N ILE A 48 2.22 0.84 -10.64
CA ILE A 48 1.11 0.11 -11.27
C ILE A 48 0.42 1.02 -12.30
N LEU A 49 0.20 0.53 -13.52
CA LEU A 49 -0.53 1.24 -14.57
C LEU A 49 -1.90 0.59 -14.82
N THR A 50 -2.95 1.40 -14.94
CA THR A 50 -4.23 0.99 -15.50
C THR A 50 -4.12 0.67 -16.99
N ALA A 51 -3.74 -0.57 -17.33
CA ALA A 51 -3.62 -1.00 -18.73
C ALA A 51 -4.98 -0.96 -19.44
N LYS A 52 -6.06 -1.27 -18.71
CA LYS A 52 -7.46 -1.10 -19.14
C LYS A 52 -8.32 -0.80 -17.93
N HIS A 53 -9.08 0.29 -17.96
CA HIS A 53 -10.05 0.65 -16.92
C HIS A 53 -11.48 0.16 -17.28
N HIS A 54 -12.50 0.44 -16.46
CA HIS A 54 -13.88 -0.04 -16.66
C HIS A 54 -14.49 0.30 -18.02
N ASP A 55 -14.09 1.42 -18.61
CA ASP A 55 -14.51 1.84 -19.94
C ASP A 55 -14.03 0.88 -21.05
N GLY A 56 -13.07 0.00 -20.77
CA GLY A 56 -12.62 -1.03 -21.70
C GLY A 56 -11.53 -0.57 -22.68
N PHE A 57 -11.14 0.71 -22.67
CA PHE A 57 -10.09 1.21 -23.56
C PHE A 57 -8.72 0.66 -23.16
N CYS A 58 -8.06 -0.05 -24.09
CA CYS A 58 -6.77 -0.68 -23.82
C CYS A 58 -5.60 0.26 -24.16
N LEU A 59 -4.68 0.46 -23.20
CA LEU A 59 -3.50 1.30 -23.33
C LEU A 59 -2.32 0.66 -24.09
N TRP A 60 -2.53 -0.53 -24.64
CA TRP A 60 -1.61 -1.24 -25.55
C TRP A 60 -2.36 -1.66 -26.81
N PRO A 61 -1.67 -1.90 -27.94
CA PRO A 61 -2.30 -2.34 -29.18
C PRO A 61 -2.72 -3.82 -29.08
N SER A 62 -3.77 -4.11 -28.33
CA SER A 62 -4.32 -5.46 -28.15
C SER A 62 -4.83 -6.03 -29.48
N ASN A 63 -4.57 -7.30 -29.76
CA ASN A 63 -5.09 -7.99 -30.95
C ASN A 63 -6.57 -8.39 -30.82
N TYR A 64 -7.14 -8.23 -29.63
CA TYR A 64 -8.48 -8.75 -29.30
C TYR A 64 -9.58 -7.68 -29.25
N THR A 65 -9.23 -6.40 -29.47
CA THR A 65 -10.17 -5.28 -29.51
C THR A 65 -9.62 -4.08 -30.28
N ASP A 66 -10.47 -3.44 -31.08
CA ASP A 66 -10.15 -2.17 -31.76
C ASP A 66 -10.29 -0.95 -30.81
N HIS A 67 -10.87 -1.14 -29.63
CA HIS A 67 -11.01 -0.11 -28.60
C HIS A 67 -9.73 -0.01 -27.77
N SER A 68 -8.67 0.41 -28.44
CA SER A 68 -7.32 0.51 -27.89
C SER A 68 -6.58 1.71 -28.48
N VAL A 69 -5.36 1.95 -27.98
CA VAL A 69 -4.45 2.97 -28.51
C VAL A 69 -4.18 2.83 -30.02
N ALA A 70 -4.30 1.63 -30.59
CA ALA A 70 -4.17 1.41 -32.03
C ALA A 70 -5.25 2.13 -32.85
N GLY A 71 -6.43 2.36 -32.26
CA GLY A 71 -7.52 3.13 -32.86
C GLY A 71 -7.42 4.65 -32.64
N SER A 72 -6.40 5.11 -31.92
CA SER A 72 -6.22 6.53 -31.55
C SER A 72 -5.22 7.25 -32.47
N PRO A 73 -5.28 8.59 -32.60
CA PRO A 73 -4.29 9.35 -33.36
C PRO A 73 -2.93 9.44 -32.64
N TRP A 74 -2.87 9.09 -31.34
CA TRP A 74 -1.65 9.16 -30.56
C TRP A 74 -0.56 8.28 -31.17
N ARG A 75 0.64 8.84 -31.36
CA ARG A 75 1.78 8.19 -32.03
C ARG A 75 1.39 7.62 -33.41
N ASN A 76 0.48 8.28 -34.13
CA ASN A 76 -0.05 7.83 -35.42
C ASN A 76 -0.70 6.43 -35.38
N GLY A 77 -1.27 6.02 -34.24
CA GLY A 77 -1.86 4.69 -34.06
C GLY A 77 -0.85 3.58 -33.74
N GLU A 78 0.43 3.90 -33.62
CA GLU A 78 1.51 2.94 -33.30
C GLU A 78 1.94 3.02 -31.82
N GLY A 79 1.20 3.77 -31.01
CA GLY A 79 1.53 4.00 -29.61
C GLY A 79 1.27 2.78 -28.72
N ASP A 80 2.07 2.65 -27.67
CA ASP A 80 1.95 1.60 -26.66
C ASP A 80 2.37 2.16 -25.29
N VAL A 81 1.40 2.61 -24.50
CA VAL A 81 1.67 3.24 -23.20
C VAL A 81 2.24 2.22 -22.23
N VAL A 82 1.77 0.97 -22.28
CA VAL A 82 2.25 -0.10 -21.39
C VAL A 82 3.73 -0.35 -21.65
N ARG A 83 4.19 -0.36 -22.90
CA ARG A 83 5.61 -0.48 -23.24
C ARG A 83 6.44 0.70 -22.81
N GLU A 84 5.98 1.93 -23.06
CA GLU A 84 6.68 3.15 -22.60
C GLU A 84 6.82 3.14 -21.07
N PHE A 85 5.77 2.74 -20.35
CA PHE A 85 5.74 2.59 -18.89
C PHE A 85 6.71 1.54 -18.37
N VAL A 86 6.62 0.30 -18.86
CA VAL A 86 7.48 -0.82 -18.45
C VAL A 86 8.95 -0.51 -18.74
N GLY A 87 9.23 0.07 -19.92
CA GLY A 87 10.58 0.46 -20.32
C GLY A 87 11.16 1.53 -19.39
N ALA A 88 10.38 2.57 -19.06
CA ALA A 88 10.81 3.64 -18.17
C ALA A 88 11.04 3.15 -16.73
N ALA A 89 10.22 2.22 -16.24
CA ALA A 89 10.33 1.63 -14.91
C ALA A 89 11.60 0.77 -14.80
N LYS A 90 11.80 -0.12 -15.77
CA LYS A 90 12.99 -0.98 -15.86
C LYS A 90 14.28 -0.16 -15.91
N ALA A 91 14.31 0.93 -16.67
CA ALA A 91 15.47 1.80 -16.78
C ALA A 91 15.86 2.47 -15.44
N ARG A 92 14.94 2.53 -14.47
CA ARG A 92 15.13 3.16 -13.16
C ARG A 92 15.11 2.19 -11.99
N GLY A 93 15.01 0.88 -12.24
CA GLY A 93 14.93 -0.13 -11.19
C GLY A 93 13.65 -0.06 -10.36
N VAL A 94 12.55 0.42 -10.94
CA VAL A 94 11.21 0.41 -10.34
C VAL A 94 10.49 -0.84 -10.80
N ASP A 95 9.92 -1.60 -9.86
CA ASP A 95 9.08 -2.75 -10.16
C ASP A 95 7.78 -2.31 -10.84
N VAL A 96 7.27 -3.16 -11.73
CA VAL A 96 6.09 -2.87 -12.55
C VAL A 96 4.90 -3.69 -12.06
N GLY A 97 3.74 -3.05 -11.94
CA GLY A 97 2.45 -3.73 -11.87
C GLY A 97 1.51 -3.26 -12.97
N LEU A 98 0.49 -4.06 -13.25
CA LEU A 98 -0.56 -3.75 -14.22
C LEU A 98 -1.93 -3.96 -13.60
N TYR A 99 -2.85 -3.08 -13.93
CA TYR A 99 -4.28 -3.23 -13.62
C TYR A 99 -5.03 -3.53 -14.92
N LEU A 100 -5.88 -4.54 -14.87
CA LEU A 100 -6.74 -4.94 -15.97
C LEU A 100 -8.16 -5.10 -15.45
N SER A 101 -9.04 -4.14 -15.73
CA SER A 101 -10.38 -4.16 -15.14
C SER A 101 -11.17 -5.42 -15.52
N PRO A 102 -11.66 -6.21 -14.54
CA PRO A 102 -12.57 -7.32 -14.81
C PRO A 102 -13.90 -6.83 -15.39
N TRP A 103 -14.45 -5.74 -14.85
CA TRP A 103 -15.63 -5.09 -15.41
C TRP A 103 -15.27 -4.32 -16.68
N ASP A 104 -15.95 -4.62 -17.79
CA ASP A 104 -15.77 -3.95 -19.06
C ASP A 104 -17.11 -3.42 -19.57
N ARG A 105 -17.14 -2.12 -19.87
CA ARG A 105 -18.33 -1.40 -20.35
C ARG A 105 -18.39 -1.26 -21.87
N HIS A 106 -17.34 -1.68 -22.58
CA HIS A 106 -17.25 -1.61 -24.03
C HIS A 106 -17.49 -2.96 -24.69
N ASP A 107 -16.85 -4.02 -24.20
CA ASP A 107 -16.79 -5.29 -24.90
C ASP A 107 -18.13 -6.02 -24.92
N ARG A 108 -18.62 -6.36 -26.12
CA ARG A 108 -19.91 -7.04 -26.32
C ARG A 108 -19.96 -8.46 -25.76
N ARG A 109 -18.81 -9.06 -25.42
CA ARG A 109 -18.75 -10.34 -24.72
C ARG A 109 -19.07 -10.19 -23.25
N TYR A 110 -18.94 -9.00 -22.66
CA TYR A 110 -19.25 -8.82 -21.24
C TYR A 110 -20.71 -9.21 -20.93
N GLY A 111 -20.90 -10.12 -19.98
CA GLY A 111 -22.17 -10.78 -19.68
C GLY A 111 -22.40 -12.12 -20.39
N ARG A 112 -21.54 -12.50 -21.34
CA ARG A 112 -21.43 -13.85 -21.91
C ARG A 112 -20.23 -14.53 -21.25
N THR A 113 -20.52 -15.28 -20.19
CA THR A 113 -19.53 -15.76 -19.22
C THR A 113 -18.32 -16.42 -19.88
N LYS A 114 -18.53 -17.41 -20.76
CA LYS A 114 -17.41 -18.14 -21.35
C LYS A 114 -16.55 -17.24 -22.24
N GLU A 115 -17.20 -16.55 -23.18
CA GLU A 115 -16.55 -15.76 -24.21
C GLU A 115 -15.77 -14.57 -23.64
N TYR A 116 -16.28 -13.92 -22.59
CA TYR A 116 -15.56 -12.83 -21.95
C TYR A 116 -14.39 -13.33 -21.10
N ASN A 117 -14.50 -14.47 -20.42
CA ASN A 117 -13.36 -15.06 -19.71
C ASN A 117 -12.24 -15.45 -20.69
N GLU A 118 -12.57 -16.06 -21.84
CA GLU A 118 -11.58 -16.39 -22.88
C GLU A 118 -10.92 -15.12 -23.45
N TYR A 119 -11.69 -14.06 -23.71
CA TYR A 119 -11.16 -12.75 -24.10
C TYR A 119 -10.22 -12.16 -23.06
N TYR A 120 -10.63 -12.19 -21.80
CA TYR A 120 -9.86 -11.62 -20.69
C TYR A 120 -8.53 -12.37 -20.48
N LEU A 121 -8.57 -13.71 -20.50
CA LEU A 121 -7.38 -14.56 -20.46
C LEU A 121 -6.42 -14.27 -21.63
N ALA A 122 -6.96 -14.01 -22.82
CA ALA A 122 -6.15 -13.67 -23.98
C ALA A 122 -5.43 -12.32 -23.79
N GLN A 123 -6.10 -11.30 -23.22
CA GLN A 123 -5.48 -10.03 -22.86
C GLN A 123 -4.44 -10.17 -21.73
N LEU A 124 -4.72 -10.99 -20.71
CA LEU A 124 -3.74 -11.32 -19.67
C LEU A 124 -2.49 -11.94 -20.28
N GLN A 125 -2.66 -12.88 -21.23
CA GLN A 125 -1.55 -13.49 -21.92
C GLN A 125 -0.73 -12.47 -22.72
N GLU A 126 -1.37 -11.53 -23.45
CA GLU A 126 -0.67 -10.45 -24.15
C GLU A 126 0.19 -9.62 -23.18
N LEU A 127 -0.40 -9.16 -22.07
CA LEU A 127 0.27 -8.30 -21.10
C LEU A 127 1.45 -9.03 -20.43
N LEU A 128 1.21 -10.24 -19.94
CA LEU A 128 2.18 -10.96 -19.12
C LEU A 128 3.27 -11.67 -19.94
N LYS A 129 3.03 -12.00 -21.23
CA LYS A 129 4.09 -12.52 -22.12
C LYS A 129 4.91 -11.42 -22.77
N THR A 130 4.27 -10.33 -23.21
CA THR A 130 4.93 -9.31 -24.03
C THR A 130 5.79 -8.37 -23.19
N TYR A 131 5.27 -7.94 -22.04
CA TYR A 131 5.94 -6.91 -21.24
C TYR A 131 6.86 -7.51 -20.18
N GLY A 132 6.52 -8.69 -19.63
CA GLY A 132 7.36 -9.48 -18.71
C GLY A 132 7.81 -8.73 -17.45
N GLY A 133 8.33 -9.45 -16.45
CA GLY A 133 8.87 -8.82 -15.24
C GLY A 133 7.84 -8.01 -14.44
N VAL A 134 6.55 -8.30 -14.64
CA VAL A 134 5.45 -7.72 -13.89
C VAL A 134 5.48 -8.36 -12.49
N ARG A 135 5.57 -7.52 -11.46
CA ARG A 135 5.61 -7.91 -10.05
C ARG A 135 4.25 -7.89 -9.38
N GLU A 136 3.27 -7.22 -9.96
CA GLU A 136 1.90 -7.22 -9.46
C GLU A 136 0.85 -7.13 -10.57
N ILE A 137 -0.21 -7.92 -10.49
CA ILE A 137 -1.42 -7.76 -11.31
C ILE A 137 -2.60 -7.44 -10.40
N TRP A 138 -3.38 -6.43 -10.78
CA TRP A 138 -4.47 -5.87 -9.98
C TRP A 138 -5.83 -6.18 -10.61
N PHE A 139 -6.64 -6.96 -9.90
CA PHE A 139 -7.99 -7.36 -10.29
C PHE A 139 -9.05 -6.66 -9.43
N ASP A 140 -9.74 -5.71 -10.03
CA ASP A 140 -10.79 -4.92 -9.38
C ASP A 140 -12.07 -5.70 -9.07
N GLY A 141 -12.63 -5.48 -7.89
CA GLY A 141 -13.97 -5.95 -7.53
C GLY A 141 -15.11 -5.00 -7.90
N ALA A 142 -14.82 -3.75 -8.28
CA ALA A 142 -15.81 -2.72 -8.54
C ALA A 142 -16.68 -3.01 -9.77
N LYS A 143 -17.99 -2.80 -9.61
CA LYS A 143 -18.99 -2.97 -10.67
C LYS A 143 -20.18 -2.05 -10.44
N GLY A 144 -20.63 -1.39 -11.51
CA GLY A 144 -21.82 -0.53 -11.45
C GLY A 144 -23.12 -1.32 -11.19
N PRO A 145 -24.14 -0.71 -10.57
CA PRO A 145 -25.37 -1.39 -10.14
C PRO A 145 -26.18 -2.01 -11.29
N ASN A 146 -26.03 -1.48 -12.51
CA ASN A 146 -26.75 -1.94 -13.70
C ASN A 146 -25.88 -2.77 -14.65
N ALA A 147 -24.69 -3.21 -14.21
CA ALA A 147 -23.79 -3.95 -15.07
C ALA A 147 -24.35 -5.38 -15.34
N PRO A 148 -24.23 -5.91 -16.57
CA PRO A 148 -24.69 -7.25 -16.90
C PRO A 148 -24.18 -8.30 -15.93
N ASN A 149 -24.99 -9.33 -15.62
CA ASN A 149 -24.52 -10.42 -14.78
C ASN A 149 -23.30 -11.10 -15.42
N MET A 150 -22.24 -11.28 -14.65
CA MET A 150 -20.96 -11.80 -15.14
C MET A 150 -20.32 -12.63 -14.04
N THR A 151 -19.85 -13.82 -14.39
CA THR A 151 -19.09 -14.69 -13.49
C THR A 151 -17.66 -14.77 -13.98
N TYR A 152 -16.70 -14.30 -13.19
CA TYR A 152 -15.29 -14.38 -13.54
C TYR A 152 -14.71 -15.73 -13.11
N TYR A 153 -13.94 -16.36 -13.98
CA TYR A 153 -13.20 -17.58 -13.70
C TYR A 153 -11.86 -17.23 -13.05
N PHE A 154 -11.92 -16.57 -11.89
CA PHE A 154 -10.73 -16.04 -11.21
C PHE A 154 -9.67 -17.11 -10.95
N ASN A 155 -10.05 -18.35 -10.66
CA ASN A 155 -9.09 -19.44 -10.48
C ASN A 155 -8.26 -19.68 -11.75
N ASP A 156 -8.91 -19.80 -12.92
CA ASP A 156 -8.23 -19.96 -14.21
C ASP A 156 -7.33 -18.75 -14.52
N TRP A 157 -7.78 -17.54 -14.16
CA TRP A 157 -7.00 -16.31 -14.34
C TRP A 157 -5.74 -16.34 -13.46
N PHE A 158 -5.87 -16.72 -12.20
CA PHE A 158 -4.75 -16.81 -11.26
C PHE A 158 -3.76 -17.91 -11.67
N GLU A 159 -4.25 -19.07 -12.14
CA GLU A 159 -3.41 -20.15 -12.65
C GLU A 159 -2.59 -19.69 -13.86
N MET A 160 -3.21 -19.03 -14.84
CA MET A 160 -2.49 -18.47 -15.99
C MET A 160 -1.47 -17.42 -15.57
N VAL A 161 -1.84 -16.51 -14.66
CA VAL A 161 -0.91 -15.50 -14.13
C VAL A 161 0.32 -16.15 -13.51
N ASN A 162 0.13 -17.18 -12.67
CA ASN A 162 1.23 -17.91 -12.04
C ASN A 162 2.08 -18.70 -13.05
N GLU A 163 1.47 -19.27 -14.09
CA GLU A 163 2.20 -19.96 -15.16
C GLU A 163 3.10 -18.98 -15.95
N LEU A 164 2.59 -17.79 -16.26
CA LEU A 164 3.31 -16.81 -17.07
C LEU A 164 4.33 -16.00 -16.26
N GLN A 165 4.06 -15.73 -14.98
CA GLN A 165 4.89 -14.89 -14.10
C GLN A 165 4.92 -15.47 -12.67
N GLY A 166 5.62 -16.58 -12.45
CA GLY A 166 5.54 -17.33 -11.17
C GLY A 166 5.95 -16.61 -9.87
N SER A 167 6.52 -15.40 -9.93
CA SER A 167 6.84 -14.56 -8.76
C SER A 167 5.94 -13.33 -8.62
N ILE A 168 4.86 -13.23 -9.39
CA ILE A 168 3.97 -12.06 -9.40
C ILE A 168 3.04 -12.08 -8.17
N ASN A 169 2.81 -10.92 -7.58
CA ASN A 169 1.74 -10.75 -6.61
C ASN A 169 0.41 -10.56 -7.35
N ILE A 170 -0.64 -11.20 -6.84
CA ILE A 170 -1.99 -11.04 -7.36
C ILE A 170 -2.82 -10.31 -6.33
N PHE A 171 -3.18 -9.07 -6.66
CA PHE A 171 -4.18 -8.32 -5.91
C PHE A 171 -5.58 -8.66 -6.43
N SER A 172 -6.48 -8.90 -5.48
CA SER A 172 -7.91 -8.62 -5.62
C SER A 172 -8.45 -8.26 -4.24
N ASP A 173 -9.73 -7.92 -4.12
CA ASP A 173 -10.37 -7.75 -2.81
C ASP A 173 -10.11 -8.94 -1.86
N ALA A 174 -10.00 -10.16 -2.41
CA ALA A 174 -9.85 -11.42 -1.67
C ALA A 174 -8.53 -12.18 -1.91
N GLY A 175 -7.54 -11.57 -2.58
CA GLY A 175 -6.25 -12.22 -2.89
C GLY A 175 -6.16 -12.86 -4.29
N PRO A 176 -5.24 -13.82 -4.52
CA PRO A 176 -4.56 -14.67 -3.55
C PRO A 176 -3.28 -14.14 -2.90
N GLY A 177 -2.65 -13.09 -3.42
CA GLY A 177 -1.36 -12.60 -2.89
C GLY A 177 -1.52 -11.43 -1.92
N ILE A 178 -2.37 -10.47 -2.28
CA ILE A 178 -2.61 -9.23 -1.55
C ILE A 178 -4.12 -8.99 -1.51
N ARG A 179 -4.65 -8.49 -0.39
CA ARG A 179 -6.06 -8.11 -0.28
C ARG A 179 -6.25 -6.61 -0.28
N TRP A 180 -7.43 -6.18 -0.71
CA TRP A 180 -7.90 -4.83 -0.44
C TRP A 180 -8.06 -4.57 1.07
N VAL A 181 -7.79 -3.34 1.51
CA VAL A 181 -8.02 -2.93 2.91
C VAL A 181 -9.50 -2.62 3.20
N GLY A 182 -10.38 -2.59 2.20
CA GLY A 182 -11.81 -2.33 2.40
C GLY A 182 -12.21 -0.85 2.41
N ASN A 183 -11.34 0.05 1.91
CA ASN A 183 -11.68 1.45 1.61
C ASN A 183 -10.61 2.10 0.71
N GLU A 184 -11.02 3.12 -0.05
CA GLU A 184 -10.14 3.93 -0.91
C GLU A 184 -9.62 5.21 -0.21
N LYS A 185 -9.77 5.30 1.12
CA LYS A 185 -9.27 6.42 1.92
C LYS A 185 -7.85 6.17 2.43
N GLY A 186 -7.27 5.02 2.11
CA GLY A 186 -5.89 4.68 2.43
C GLY A 186 -5.62 4.41 3.91
N PHE A 187 -6.59 3.83 4.63
CA PHE A 187 -6.39 3.48 6.04
C PHE A 187 -6.80 2.04 6.38
N ALA A 188 -6.05 1.44 7.30
CA ALA A 188 -6.45 0.24 8.02
C ALA A 188 -7.00 0.56 9.40
N GLY A 189 -7.68 -0.44 9.97
CA GLY A 189 -8.15 -0.39 11.35
C GLY A 189 -6.99 -0.33 12.34
N ASP A 190 -7.29 -0.01 13.60
CA ASP A 190 -6.28 -0.07 14.66
C ASP A 190 -5.72 -1.49 14.84
N THR A 191 -6.56 -2.50 14.55
CA THR A 191 -6.19 -3.90 14.37
C THR A 191 -6.06 -4.20 12.89
N CYS A 192 -4.96 -4.85 12.51
CA CYS A 192 -4.68 -5.24 11.13
C CYS A 192 -3.83 -6.53 11.11
N TRP A 193 -4.50 -7.67 11.01
CA TRP A 193 -3.86 -8.97 10.79
C TRP A 193 -3.55 -9.16 9.31
N SER A 194 -2.33 -9.58 9.00
CA SER A 194 -1.99 -10.09 7.66
C SER A 194 -2.61 -11.46 7.41
N THR A 195 -2.96 -12.20 8.47
CA THR A 195 -3.73 -13.44 8.35
C THR A 195 -5.22 -13.15 8.14
N ILE A 196 -5.89 -13.93 7.30
CA ILE A 196 -7.33 -13.88 7.03
C ILE A 196 -7.85 -15.27 6.62
N ASN A 197 -9.17 -15.51 6.61
CA ASN A 197 -9.74 -16.72 6.02
C ASN A 197 -10.31 -16.39 4.64
N ARG A 198 -9.63 -16.82 3.57
CA ARG A 198 -10.06 -16.54 2.19
C ARG A 198 -11.37 -17.22 1.80
N THR A 199 -11.71 -18.34 2.43
CA THR A 199 -12.98 -19.04 2.18
C THR A 199 -14.20 -18.25 2.66
N SER A 200 -13.99 -17.22 3.47
CA SER A 200 -15.02 -16.28 3.93
C SER A 200 -15.09 -14.99 3.10
N LEU A 201 -14.33 -14.90 2.01
CA LEU A 201 -14.25 -13.71 1.15
C LEU A 201 -14.73 -14.04 -0.25
N SER A 202 -15.26 -13.02 -0.92
CA SER A 202 -15.53 -13.02 -2.36
C SER A 202 -15.14 -11.66 -2.93
N ILE A 203 -14.61 -11.65 -4.15
CA ILE A 203 -14.19 -10.42 -4.82
C ILE A 203 -15.42 -9.58 -5.15
N GLY A 204 -15.39 -8.29 -4.81
CA GLY A 204 -16.51 -7.37 -5.00
C GLY A 204 -17.62 -7.48 -3.95
N ASP A 205 -17.43 -8.22 -2.85
CA ASP A 205 -18.45 -8.37 -1.79
C ASP A 205 -18.37 -7.23 -0.75
N PRO A 206 -19.32 -6.27 -0.76
CA PRO A 206 -19.30 -5.13 0.15
C PRO A 206 -19.67 -5.49 1.60
N THR A 207 -20.08 -6.73 1.89
CA THR A 207 -20.41 -7.15 3.25
C THR A 207 -19.16 -7.51 4.06
N THR A 208 -18.01 -7.67 3.41
CA THR A 208 -16.76 -8.12 4.04
C THR A 208 -15.79 -6.99 4.40
N LEU A 209 -16.15 -5.72 4.17
CA LEU A 209 -15.23 -4.56 4.28
C LEU A 209 -14.52 -4.45 5.63
N ASP A 210 -15.24 -4.66 6.74
CA ASP A 210 -14.63 -4.58 8.08
C ASP A 210 -13.72 -5.78 8.36
N TYR A 211 -14.02 -6.96 7.80
CA TYR A 211 -13.18 -8.15 7.90
C TYR A 211 -11.90 -7.99 7.07
N LEU A 212 -11.99 -7.42 5.86
CA LEU A 212 -10.84 -7.03 5.04
C LEU A 212 -9.91 -6.04 5.76
N ARG A 213 -10.52 -5.01 6.37
CA ARG A 213 -9.80 -3.94 7.08
C ARG A 213 -9.03 -4.42 8.30
N THR A 214 -9.58 -5.39 9.02
CA THR A 214 -9.03 -5.85 10.30
C THR A 214 -8.23 -7.14 10.19
N GLY A 215 -8.53 -7.99 9.21
CA GLY A 215 -8.02 -9.35 9.11
C GLY A 215 -8.50 -10.25 10.25
N ASP A 216 -7.97 -11.48 10.30
CA ASP A 216 -8.36 -12.49 11.27
C ASP A 216 -7.16 -13.12 11.96
N SER A 217 -7.12 -13.01 13.29
CA SER A 217 -6.12 -13.67 14.13
C SER A 217 -6.18 -15.21 14.10
N ARG A 218 -7.21 -15.80 13.51
CA ARG A 218 -7.37 -17.25 13.28
C ARG A 218 -7.36 -17.59 11.79
N GLY A 219 -7.17 -16.60 10.92
CA GLY A 219 -7.06 -16.79 9.48
C GLY A 219 -5.95 -17.77 9.12
N THR A 220 -6.22 -18.60 8.12
CA THR A 220 -5.31 -19.64 7.60
C THR A 220 -4.44 -19.13 6.46
N ASP A 221 -4.82 -18.03 5.84
CA ASP A 221 -4.16 -17.47 4.67
C ASP A 221 -3.36 -16.23 5.07
N TRP A 222 -2.09 -16.16 4.65
CA TRP A 222 -1.30 -14.93 4.76
C TRP A 222 -1.59 -14.05 3.55
N LEU A 223 -2.35 -12.98 3.77
CA LEU A 223 -2.85 -12.12 2.72
C LEU A 223 -2.77 -10.65 3.17
N PRO A 224 -1.57 -10.05 3.16
CA PRO A 224 -1.38 -8.70 3.70
C PRO A 224 -2.27 -7.68 2.97
N PRO A 225 -2.78 -6.67 3.69
CA PRO A 225 -3.63 -5.65 3.09
C PRO A 225 -2.81 -4.57 2.38
N GLU A 226 -3.34 -4.14 1.24
CA GLU A 226 -2.93 -2.95 0.53
C GLU A 226 -3.97 -1.83 0.73
N CYS A 227 -3.48 -0.67 1.15
CA CYS A 227 -4.23 0.58 1.26
C CYS A 227 -4.04 1.40 -0.01
N ASP A 228 -5.03 1.35 -0.90
CA ASP A 228 -5.10 2.17 -2.09
C ASP A 228 -5.80 3.50 -1.78
N VAL A 229 -5.28 4.59 -2.36
CA VAL A 229 -5.84 5.94 -2.22
C VAL A 229 -5.26 6.87 -3.27
N SER A 230 -6.06 7.80 -3.80
CA SER A 230 -5.55 8.84 -4.70
C SER A 230 -4.88 10.00 -3.97
N ILE A 231 -3.86 10.62 -4.58
CA ILE A 231 -3.33 11.91 -4.14
C ILE A 231 -4.36 13.02 -4.33
N ARG A 232 -5.36 12.84 -5.20
CA ARG A 232 -6.47 13.77 -5.48
C ARG A 232 -7.79 13.22 -4.91
N PRO A 233 -8.91 13.97 -4.98
CA PRO A 233 -10.23 13.40 -4.72
C PRO A 233 -10.59 12.27 -5.69
N GLY A 234 -10.39 12.45 -7.00
CA GLY A 234 -10.60 11.43 -8.01
C GLY A 234 -9.36 10.54 -8.27
N TRP A 235 -9.59 9.39 -8.90
CA TRP A 235 -8.56 8.50 -9.41
C TRP A 235 -7.97 9.03 -10.70
N PHE A 236 -8.79 9.51 -11.65
CA PHE A 236 -8.30 10.15 -12.87
C PHE A 236 -7.97 11.63 -12.61
N TRP A 237 -7.24 12.24 -13.55
CA TRP A 237 -6.87 13.65 -13.41
C TRP A 237 -8.05 14.55 -13.79
N HIS A 238 -8.46 15.40 -12.86
CA HIS A 238 -9.40 16.48 -13.08
C HIS A 238 -8.73 17.84 -12.88
N LYS A 239 -8.96 18.78 -13.81
CA LYS A 239 -8.37 20.12 -13.74
C LYS A 239 -8.82 20.92 -12.51
N SER A 240 -10.03 20.65 -12.04
CA SER A 240 -10.65 21.30 -10.87
C SER A 240 -10.05 20.85 -9.53
N GLU A 241 -9.32 19.74 -9.52
CA GLU A 241 -8.82 19.14 -8.30
C GLU A 241 -7.41 19.60 -7.94
N THR A 242 -7.06 19.46 -6.66
CA THR A 242 -5.71 19.70 -6.15
C THR A 242 -5.25 18.51 -5.31
N PRO A 243 -3.93 18.28 -5.16
CA PRO A 243 -3.43 17.18 -4.37
C PRO A 243 -3.66 17.41 -2.87
N LYS A 244 -3.95 16.33 -2.15
CA LYS A 244 -4.01 16.22 -0.68
C LYS A 244 -2.82 16.91 -0.04
N THR A 245 -3.08 17.71 0.99
CA THR A 245 -2.08 18.41 1.80
C THR A 245 -1.04 17.45 2.39
N LEU A 246 0.12 17.98 2.77
CA LEU A 246 1.15 17.18 3.45
C LEU A 246 0.61 16.53 4.73
N ALA A 247 -0.22 17.24 5.50
CA ALA A 247 -0.82 16.71 6.73
C ALA A 247 -1.77 15.53 6.46
N GLU A 248 -2.56 15.60 5.39
CA GLU A 248 -3.42 14.50 4.94
C GLU A 248 -2.60 13.30 4.48
N LEU A 249 -1.54 13.50 3.69
CA LEU A 249 -0.66 12.41 3.23
C LEU A 249 0.10 11.75 4.38
N LEU A 250 0.60 12.52 5.35
CA LEU A 250 1.17 11.96 6.58
C LEU A 250 0.11 11.20 7.38
N GLY A 251 -1.12 11.72 7.44
CA GLY A 251 -2.27 11.02 8.01
C GLY A 251 -2.50 9.65 7.36
N VAL A 252 -2.52 9.59 6.03
CA VAL A 252 -2.60 8.34 5.26
C VAL A 252 -1.44 7.42 5.60
N TYR A 253 -0.19 7.91 5.60
CA TYR A 253 1.00 7.09 5.89
C TYR A 253 0.94 6.41 7.27
N TYR A 254 0.61 7.17 8.31
CA TYR A 254 0.49 6.62 9.66
C TYR A 254 -0.69 5.65 9.82
N ASN A 255 -1.74 5.81 9.02
CA ASN A 255 -2.91 4.93 9.06
C ASN A 255 -2.86 3.75 8.06
N SER A 256 -1.81 3.66 7.23
CA SER A 256 -1.54 2.55 6.31
C SER A 256 -0.23 1.85 6.66
N VAL A 257 0.90 2.41 6.22
CA VAL A 257 2.27 1.94 6.49
C VAL A 257 2.55 1.83 7.99
N GLY A 258 1.97 2.75 8.78
CA GLY A 258 2.04 2.74 10.24
C GLY A 258 1.15 1.68 10.92
N ARG A 259 0.35 0.94 10.16
CA ARG A 259 -0.62 -0.06 10.64
C ARG A 259 -0.55 -1.36 9.83
N ASN A 260 0.67 -1.82 9.52
CA ASN A 260 0.90 -3.12 8.87
C ASN A 260 0.31 -3.27 7.46
N CYS A 261 0.19 -2.17 6.71
CA CYS A 261 -0.32 -2.20 5.33
C CYS A 261 0.71 -1.69 4.33
N LEU A 262 0.61 -2.17 3.09
CA LEU A 262 1.22 -1.52 1.95
C LEU A 262 0.42 -0.25 1.59
N LEU A 263 1.08 0.81 1.13
CA LEU A 263 0.40 2.03 0.65
C LEU A 263 0.56 2.13 -0.87
N LEU A 264 -0.56 2.05 -1.59
CA LEU A 264 -0.65 2.27 -3.02
C LEU A 264 -1.25 3.66 -3.29
N LEU A 265 -0.39 4.66 -3.39
CA LEU A 265 -0.81 6.04 -3.69
C LEU A 265 -0.99 6.24 -5.20
N ASN A 266 -2.20 6.59 -5.64
CA ASN A 266 -2.49 6.97 -7.03
C ASN A 266 -2.08 8.41 -7.35
N VAL A 267 -1.50 8.62 -8.52
CA VAL A 267 -1.02 9.92 -9.03
C VAL A 267 -1.37 10.01 -10.52
N PRO A 268 -2.48 10.66 -10.89
CA PRO A 268 -2.96 10.58 -12.27
C PRO A 268 -2.25 11.57 -13.20
N PRO A 269 -1.72 11.12 -14.35
CA PRO A 269 -1.28 12.00 -15.42
C PRO A 269 -2.44 12.83 -16.00
N ASN A 270 -2.15 14.08 -16.35
CA ASN A 270 -3.11 14.99 -16.95
C ASN A 270 -3.32 14.76 -18.46
N THR A 271 -4.16 15.57 -19.10
CA THR A 271 -4.49 15.46 -20.55
C THR A 271 -3.29 15.64 -21.48
N LYS A 272 -2.17 16.22 -21.03
CA LYS A 272 -0.92 16.25 -21.81
C LYS A 272 -0.14 14.94 -21.74
N GLY A 273 -0.48 14.05 -20.81
CA GLY A 273 0.25 12.81 -20.52
C GLY A 273 1.38 12.99 -19.49
N LEU A 274 1.29 13.99 -18.61
CA LEU A 274 2.31 14.30 -17.60
C LEU A 274 1.70 14.35 -16.19
N ILE A 275 2.47 13.97 -15.17
CA ILE A 275 2.11 14.28 -13.79
C ILE A 275 2.19 15.79 -13.59
N SER A 276 1.18 16.38 -12.96
CA SER A 276 1.11 17.84 -12.78
C SER A 276 2.18 18.35 -11.82
N ASP A 277 2.72 19.55 -12.05
CA ASP A 277 3.77 20.14 -11.21
C ASP A 277 3.38 20.23 -9.73
N ALA A 278 2.09 20.51 -9.45
CA ALA A 278 1.56 20.53 -8.08
C ALA A 278 1.67 19.15 -7.39
N ASP A 279 1.45 18.07 -8.13
CA ASP A 279 1.50 16.70 -7.60
C ASP A 279 2.96 16.29 -7.41
N VAL A 280 3.84 16.59 -8.37
CA VAL A 280 5.29 16.39 -8.23
C VAL A 280 5.85 17.13 -7.02
N ALA A 281 5.47 18.41 -6.83
CA ALA A 281 5.90 19.21 -5.68
C ALA A 281 5.41 18.61 -4.36
N ARG A 282 4.14 18.20 -4.28
CA ARG A 282 3.56 17.59 -3.09
C ARG A 282 4.20 16.24 -2.76
N LEU A 283 4.53 15.41 -3.75
CA LEU A 283 5.24 14.15 -3.56
C LEU A 283 6.66 14.38 -3.03
N LYS A 284 7.38 15.40 -3.54
CA LYS A 284 8.70 15.80 -3.00
C LYS A 284 8.62 16.33 -1.58
N GLU A 285 7.60 17.11 -1.24
CA GLU A 285 7.33 17.52 0.15
C GLU A 285 7.09 16.31 1.05
N PHE A 286 6.24 15.39 0.61
CA PHE A 286 5.89 14.19 1.36
C PHE A 286 7.09 13.26 1.58
N ARG A 287 7.90 13.00 0.54
CA ARG A 287 9.14 12.24 0.67
C ARG A 287 10.10 12.88 1.67
N ARG A 288 10.36 14.17 1.55
CA ARG A 288 11.24 14.91 2.48
C ARG A 288 10.72 14.86 3.91
N ALA A 289 9.41 14.91 4.11
CA ALA A 289 8.82 14.77 5.44
C ALA A 289 9.09 13.38 6.03
N ILE A 290 8.82 12.31 5.27
CA ILE A 290 9.13 10.93 5.70
C ILE A 290 10.62 10.79 6.04
N GLU A 291 11.51 11.24 5.16
CA GLU A 291 12.96 11.22 5.42
C GLU A 291 13.33 11.99 6.68
N THR A 292 12.78 13.18 6.88
CA THR A 292 13.04 14.00 8.08
C THR A 292 12.63 13.24 9.34
N ILE A 293 11.42 12.67 9.35
CA ILE A 293 10.86 11.93 10.50
C ILE A 293 11.74 10.73 10.87
N PHE A 294 12.15 9.94 9.87
CA PHE A 294 12.81 8.65 10.08
C PHE A 294 14.34 8.69 9.89
N SER A 295 14.93 9.85 9.59
CA SER A 295 16.38 10.04 9.36
C SER A 295 17.27 9.61 10.52
N LYS A 296 16.73 9.62 11.74
CA LYS A 296 17.45 9.25 12.95
C LYS A 296 16.59 8.38 13.85
N ASN A 297 17.11 7.22 14.24
CA ASN A 297 16.58 6.49 15.37
C ASN A 297 17.13 7.08 16.67
N LEU A 298 16.27 7.77 17.42
CA LEU A 298 16.62 8.42 18.68
C LEU A 298 16.91 7.42 19.81
N ALA A 299 16.61 6.13 19.61
CA ALA A 299 17.00 5.07 20.52
C ALA A 299 18.48 4.64 20.35
N GLU A 300 19.17 5.06 19.28
CA GLU A 300 20.57 4.72 19.08
C GLU A 300 21.44 5.15 20.27
N GLY A 301 22.26 4.21 20.76
CA GLY A 301 23.09 4.40 21.95
C GLY A 301 22.37 4.19 23.29
N CYS A 302 21.09 3.85 23.31
CA CYS A 302 20.42 3.35 24.52
C CYS A 302 20.93 1.94 24.86
N SER A 303 21.03 1.62 26.16
CA SER A 303 21.12 0.23 26.58
C SER A 303 19.74 -0.41 26.48
N VAL A 304 19.69 -1.65 25.99
CA VAL A 304 18.43 -2.40 25.82
C VAL A 304 18.34 -3.51 26.86
N GLU A 305 17.25 -3.51 27.63
CA GLU A 305 16.93 -4.56 28.59
C GLU A 305 15.63 -5.25 28.19
N ALA A 306 15.43 -6.49 28.62
CA ALA A 306 14.17 -7.18 28.43
C ALA A 306 13.82 -8.08 29.62
N SER A 307 12.55 -8.46 29.71
CA SER A 307 12.04 -9.36 30.76
C SER A 307 12.79 -10.69 30.84
N SER A 308 13.19 -11.22 29.68
CA SER A 308 13.95 -12.47 29.53
C SER A 308 14.52 -12.56 28.11
N ARG A 309 15.39 -13.54 27.86
CA ARG A 309 15.92 -13.85 26.52
C ARG A 309 15.97 -15.36 26.30
N ARG A 310 15.54 -15.83 25.13
CA ARG A 310 15.59 -17.25 24.76
C ARG A 310 17.05 -17.72 24.71
N GLY A 311 17.33 -18.87 25.33
CA GLY A 311 18.66 -19.48 25.35
C GLY A 311 19.70 -18.74 26.22
N GLY A 312 19.28 -17.79 27.06
CA GLY A 312 20.19 -17.02 27.92
C GLY A 312 21.13 -16.09 27.13
N VAL A 313 22.23 -15.67 27.75
CA VAL A 313 23.17 -14.68 27.17
C VAL A 313 23.76 -15.14 25.83
N ASN A 314 23.94 -16.44 25.64
CA ASN A 314 24.55 -17.03 24.45
C ASN A 314 23.51 -17.56 23.44
N GLY A 315 22.23 -17.28 23.64
CA GLY A 315 21.14 -17.85 22.82
C GLY A 315 20.88 -17.14 21.48
N GLY A 316 21.50 -15.97 21.24
CA GLY A 316 21.36 -15.21 19.99
C GLY A 316 20.05 -14.42 19.81
N PHE A 317 19.11 -14.48 20.78
CA PHE A 317 17.80 -13.79 20.72
C PHE A 317 17.67 -12.66 21.75
N GLY A 318 18.77 -11.95 22.01
CA GLY A 318 18.82 -10.91 23.03
C GLY A 318 18.07 -9.62 22.67
N PRO A 319 17.74 -8.78 23.66
CA PRO A 319 17.12 -7.46 23.47
C PRO A 319 17.88 -6.54 22.51
N GLU A 320 19.20 -6.66 22.42
CA GLU A 320 20.04 -5.90 21.50
C GLU A 320 19.60 -6.01 20.03
N ASN A 321 18.96 -7.13 19.66
CA ASN A 321 18.48 -7.39 18.31
C ASN A 321 17.35 -6.46 17.86
N VAL A 322 16.64 -5.79 18.78
CA VAL A 322 15.57 -4.85 18.42
C VAL A 322 16.07 -3.52 17.87
N MET A 323 17.39 -3.34 17.82
CA MET A 323 18.04 -2.15 17.25
C MET A 323 18.25 -2.28 15.73
N GLY A 324 17.76 -3.36 15.11
CA GLY A 324 17.78 -3.56 13.66
C GLY A 324 17.09 -2.44 12.89
N GLY A 325 17.56 -2.22 11.65
CA GLY A 325 16.95 -1.32 10.68
C GLY A 325 15.60 -1.81 10.18
N ASP A 326 14.88 -0.96 9.43
CA ASP A 326 13.50 -1.20 9.01
C ASP A 326 13.30 -2.49 8.19
N ASP A 327 14.32 -2.90 7.45
CA ASP A 327 14.28 -4.05 6.54
C ASP A 327 14.87 -5.34 7.16
N ASP A 328 15.46 -5.27 8.36
CA ASP A 328 15.95 -6.47 9.07
C ASP A 328 14.84 -7.08 9.93
N ILE A 329 14.12 -8.04 9.37
CA ILE A 329 13.12 -8.84 10.08
C ILE A 329 13.65 -10.19 10.57
N TRP A 330 14.92 -10.49 10.32
CA TRP A 330 15.52 -11.81 10.58
C TRP A 330 16.35 -11.83 11.87
N THR A 331 16.85 -10.67 12.28
CA THR A 331 17.43 -10.45 13.60
C THR A 331 16.35 -9.95 14.55
N TYR A 332 16.07 -10.68 15.63
CA TYR A 332 14.99 -10.33 16.54
C TYR A 332 15.24 -10.74 17.99
N TRP A 333 14.59 -10.05 18.91
CA TRP A 333 14.47 -10.48 20.29
C TRP A 333 13.34 -11.51 20.43
N ALA A 334 13.61 -12.55 21.23
CA ALA A 334 12.60 -13.48 21.71
C ALA A 334 12.75 -13.67 23.23
N PRO A 335 11.66 -13.59 24.01
CA PRO A 335 11.73 -13.93 25.43
C PRO A 335 11.98 -15.43 25.62
N ALA A 336 12.38 -15.81 26.84
CA ALA A 336 12.46 -17.22 27.23
C ALA A 336 11.11 -17.92 27.02
N ASP A 337 11.15 -19.22 26.69
CA ASP A 337 9.95 -19.99 26.33
C ASP A 337 9.01 -20.28 27.53
N GLU A 338 9.36 -19.81 28.73
CA GLU A 338 8.50 -19.83 29.91
C GLU A 338 7.32 -18.86 29.73
N TYR A 339 6.10 -19.42 29.82
CA TYR A 339 4.87 -18.68 29.57
C TYR A 339 4.57 -17.69 30.70
N THR A 340 5.10 -16.48 30.59
CA THR A 340 4.71 -15.35 31.45
C THR A 340 3.93 -14.34 30.62
N SER A 341 2.81 -13.86 31.14
CA SER A 341 1.93 -12.89 30.45
C SER A 341 2.51 -11.46 30.39
N HIS A 342 3.80 -11.27 30.72
CA HIS A 342 4.41 -9.97 31.00
C HIS A 342 5.78 -9.81 30.35
N HIS A 343 5.80 -9.88 29.02
CA HIS A 343 6.99 -9.63 28.22
C HIS A 343 7.22 -8.13 28.01
N TRP A 344 8.45 -7.66 28.19
CA TRP A 344 8.78 -6.25 27.97
C TRP A 344 10.20 -6.06 27.43
N ILE A 345 10.40 -4.96 26.72
CA ILE A 345 11.69 -4.43 26.27
C ILE A 345 11.81 -2.98 26.76
N LYS A 346 12.96 -2.60 27.30
CA LYS A 346 13.27 -1.24 27.76
C LYS A 346 14.44 -0.68 26.98
N LEU A 347 14.28 0.55 26.49
CA LEU A 347 15.35 1.41 26.04
C LEU A 347 15.71 2.33 27.20
N VAL A 348 16.96 2.27 27.66
CA VAL A 348 17.45 3.07 28.78
C VAL A 348 18.54 4.01 28.28
N SER A 349 18.32 5.31 28.49
CA SER A 349 19.25 6.36 28.05
C SER A 349 19.74 7.21 29.22
N ARG A 350 21.04 7.52 29.20
CA ARG A 350 21.64 8.51 30.12
C ARG A 350 21.17 9.93 29.81
N LYS A 351 20.81 10.20 28.55
CA LYS A 351 20.29 11.50 28.11
C LYS A 351 18.77 11.46 28.08
N ARG A 352 18.13 12.59 28.39
CA ARG A 352 16.70 12.72 28.23
C ARG A 352 16.35 12.69 26.74
N LEU A 353 15.61 11.67 26.32
CA LEU A 353 15.15 11.49 24.95
C LEU A 353 13.91 12.36 24.71
N ARG A 354 13.77 12.95 23.53
CA ARG A 354 12.58 13.71 23.11
C ARG A 354 12.06 13.15 21.79
N PHE A 355 10.84 12.61 21.77
CA PHE A 355 10.27 11.94 20.60
C PHE A 355 8.74 12.05 20.60
N ASN A 356 8.10 11.81 19.46
CA ASN A 356 6.64 11.73 19.33
C ASN A 356 6.18 10.62 18.38
N VAL A 357 7.11 9.80 17.89
CA VAL A 357 6.82 8.63 17.07
C VAL A 357 7.55 7.43 17.65
N VAL A 358 6.82 6.33 17.83
CA VAL A 358 7.39 5.04 18.27
C VAL A 358 7.15 4.01 17.18
N ARG A 359 8.21 3.33 16.73
CA ARG A 359 8.14 2.24 15.78
C ARG A 359 8.32 0.90 16.47
N VAL A 360 7.48 -0.07 16.13
CA VAL A 360 7.61 -1.47 16.54
C VAL A 360 7.46 -2.36 15.30
N GLN A 361 8.28 -3.40 15.17
CA GLN A 361 8.21 -4.38 14.09
C GLN A 361 8.33 -5.81 14.64
N GLU A 362 7.54 -6.72 14.08
CA GLU A 362 7.67 -8.16 14.34
C GLU A 362 8.58 -8.83 13.29
N ALA A 363 9.20 -9.94 13.67
CA ALA A 363 9.87 -10.85 12.73
C ALA A 363 8.83 -11.65 11.91
N ILE A 364 8.12 -10.98 11.00
CA ILE A 364 6.96 -11.55 10.30
C ILE A 364 7.26 -12.75 9.41
N GLY A 365 8.53 -12.98 9.04
CA GLY A 365 8.96 -14.23 8.38
C GLY A 365 8.65 -15.50 9.19
N LEU A 366 8.40 -15.34 10.50
CA LEU A 366 7.98 -16.39 11.43
C LEU A 366 6.52 -16.20 11.92
N GLY A 367 5.73 -15.44 11.18
CA GLY A 367 4.33 -15.13 11.43
C GLY A 367 4.09 -13.91 12.33
N GLN A 368 2.86 -13.41 12.29
CA GLN A 368 2.38 -12.28 13.10
C GLN A 368 1.77 -12.77 14.42
N ARG A 369 2.20 -12.21 15.56
CA ARG A 369 1.90 -12.78 16.88
C ARG A 369 1.26 -11.78 17.83
N VAL A 370 1.77 -10.55 17.91
CA VAL A 370 1.32 -9.57 18.90
C VAL A 370 -0.15 -9.21 18.71
N LYS A 371 -0.95 -9.40 19.76
CA LYS A 371 -2.39 -9.05 19.82
C LYS A 371 -2.64 -7.73 20.53
N ARG A 372 -1.80 -7.38 21.50
CA ARG A 372 -1.91 -6.15 22.28
C ARG A 372 -0.55 -5.75 22.85
N HIS A 373 -0.25 -4.47 22.79
CA HIS A 373 0.96 -3.89 23.34
C HIS A 373 0.72 -2.48 23.88
N GLU A 374 1.60 -2.04 24.76
CA GLU A 374 1.57 -0.73 25.39
C GLU A 374 2.98 -0.13 25.39
N VAL A 375 3.06 1.21 25.31
CA VAL A 375 4.32 1.94 25.38
C VAL A 375 4.29 2.90 26.56
N TYR A 376 5.35 2.88 27.35
CA TYR A 376 5.52 3.71 28.54
C TYR A 376 6.79 4.56 28.44
N VAL A 377 6.75 5.77 29.01
CA VAL A 377 7.90 6.65 29.21
C VAL A 377 8.01 6.97 30.68
N ASP A 378 9.13 6.62 31.31
CA ASP A 378 9.37 6.79 32.75
C ASP A 378 8.18 6.30 33.62
N GLY A 379 7.57 5.19 33.23
CA GLY A 379 6.43 4.57 33.91
C GLY A 379 5.04 5.10 33.53
N VAL A 380 4.95 6.16 32.74
CA VAL A 380 3.68 6.73 32.25
C VAL A 380 3.32 6.16 30.88
N ARG A 381 2.11 5.60 30.73
CA ARG A 381 1.66 5.06 29.43
C ARG A 381 1.43 6.20 28.44
N VAL A 382 2.10 6.13 27.29
CA VAL A 382 2.00 7.14 26.22
C VAL A 382 1.29 6.62 24.97
N ALA A 383 1.27 5.31 24.76
CA ALA A 383 0.53 4.68 23.66
C ALA A 383 0.04 3.28 24.05
N ASN A 384 -0.98 2.80 23.35
CA ASN A 384 -1.40 1.40 23.34
C ASN A 384 -1.83 1.02 21.92
N GLY A 385 -1.83 -0.27 21.61
CA GLY A 385 -2.28 -0.77 20.32
C GLY A 385 -2.57 -2.26 20.37
N THR A 386 -3.20 -2.75 19.31
CA THR A 386 -3.49 -4.18 19.14
C THR A 386 -2.33 -4.87 18.41
N THR A 387 -2.45 -5.06 17.09
CA THR A 387 -1.46 -5.72 16.23
C THR A 387 -0.22 -4.87 15.99
N VAL A 388 0.91 -5.54 15.75
CA VAL A 388 2.13 -4.91 15.23
C VAL A 388 2.35 -5.27 13.76
N GLY A 389 2.59 -6.55 13.45
CA GLY A 389 2.91 -7.01 12.09
C GLY A 389 4.26 -6.51 11.58
N TYR A 390 4.36 -6.27 10.28
CA TYR A 390 5.58 -5.77 9.63
C TYR A 390 6.04 -4.46 10.27
N LYS A 391 5.10 -3.56 10.54
CA LYS A 391 5.39 -2.25 11.14
C LYS A 391 4.17 -1.60 11.78
N ARG A 392 4.36 -1.15 13.02
CA ARG A 392 3.47 -0.26 13.76
C ARG A 392 4.16 1.06 14.06
N LEU A 393 3.51 2.16 13.71
CA LEU A 393 3.95 3.51 14.05
C LEU A 393 2.92 4.17 14.97
N HIS A 394 3.31 4.47 16.21
CA HIS A 394 2.52 5.29 17.11
C HIS A 394 2.95 6.73 16.99
N ARG A 395 2.17 7.55 16.28
CA ARG A 395 2.28 9.01 16.36
C ARG A 395 1.51 9.48 17.61
N LEU A 396 2.23 9.92 18.64
CA LEU A 396 1.67 10.15 19.98
C LEU A 396 0.64 11.27 19.98
N GLU A 397 -0.57 10.99 20.46
CA GLU A 397 -1.72 11.92 20.43
C GLU A 397 -1.47 13.23 21.19
N LYS A 398 -0.71 13.17 22.29
CA LYS A 398 -0.37 14.34 23.11
C LYS A 398 0.85 15.12 22.62
N GLY A 399 1.43 14.72 21.48
CA GLY A 399 2.63 15.32 20.91
C GLY A 399 3.92 14.76 21.50
N ALA A 400 4.96 15.58 21.52
CA ALA A 400 6.28 15.17 22.01
C ALA A 400 6.30 14.90 23.50
N VAL A 401 6.93 13.78 23.86
CA VAL A 401 7.20 13.36 25.23
C VAL A 401 8.71 13.35 25.46
N GLU A 402 9.10 13.43 26.73
CA GLU A 402 10.50 13.39 27.13
C GLU A 402 10.72 12.44 28.30
N GLY A 403 11.77 11.64 28.26
CA GLY A 403 12.11 10.72 29.36
C GLY A 403 13.41 9.96 29.16
N HIS A 404 13.76 9.13 30.14
CA HIS A 404 15.01 8.35 30.15
C HIS A 404 14.81 6.87 29.84
N VAL A 405 13.63 6.33 30.19
CA VAL A 405 13.29 4.93 30.01
C VAL A 405 12.04 4.82 29.16
N VAL A 406 12.15 4.16 28.01
CA VAL A 406 11.01 3.85 27.15
C VAL A 406 10.77 2.34 27.14
N THR A 407 9.57 1.91 27.55
CA THR A 407 9.23 0.49 27.68
C THR A 407 8.17 0.09 26.67
N LEU A 408 8.45 -0.91 25.85
CA LEU A 408 7.44 -1.67 25.11
C LEU A 408 7.00 -2.86 25.97
N LYS A 409 5.71 -2.94 26.29
CA LYS A 409 5.11 -4.07 27.00
C LYS A 409 4.21 -4.85 26.05
N ILE A 410 4.47 -6.13 25.88
CA ILE A 410 3.60 -7.04 25.13
C ILE A 410 2.60 -7.64 26.11
N VAL A 411 1.33 -7.25 25.96
CA VAL A 411 0.24 -7.60 26.89
C VAL A 411 -0.54 -8.82 26.40
N GLY A 412 -0.55 -9.07 25.09
CA GLY A 412 -1.18 -10.24 24.51
C GLY A 412 -0.52 -10.65 23.21
N SER A 413 -0.39 -11.95 22.99
CA SER A 413 0.21 -12.52 21.79
C SER A 413 -0.41 -13.89 21.45
N ARG A 414 -0.37 -14.30 20.18
CA ARG A 414 -0.80 -15.63 19.70
C ARG A 414 0.20 -16.74 20.06
N ALA A 415 1.46 -16.37 20.18
CA ALA A 415 2.60 -17.22 20.49
C ALA A 415 3.70 -16.36 21.13
N THR A 416 4.84 -16.93 21.49
CA THR A 416 6.01 -16.18 21.97
C THR A 416 6.31 -14.99 21.05
N PRO A 417 6.23 -13.73 21.52
CA PRO A 417 6.38 -12.56 20.67
C PRO A 417 7.81 -12.44 20.15
N LEU A 418 7.96 -12.03 18.89
CA LEU A 418 9.26 -11.80 18.24
C LEU A 418 9.31 -10.36 17.76
N ILE A 419 10.23 -9.57 18.29
CA ILE A 419 10.35 -8.15 17.94
C ILE A 419 11.69 -7.93 17.26
N SER A 420 11.64 -7.49 16.00
CA SER A 420 12.84 -7.20 15.19
C SER A 420 13.27 -5.74 15.30
N SER A 421 12.34 -4.83 15.59
CA SER A 421 12.66 -3.41 15.76
C SER A 421 11.83 -2.73 16.84
N PHE A 422 12.49 -1.93 17.68
CA PHE A 422 11.86 -0.99 18.61
C PHE A 422 12.63 0.34 18.59
N ALA A 423 12.08 1.33 17.89
CA ALA A 423 12.77 2.58 17.57
C ALA A 423 11.95 3.82 17.93
N LEU A 424 12.66 4.95 18.12
CA LEU A 424 12.07 6.23 18.51
C LEU A 424 12.41 7.29 17.47
N HIS A 425 11.42 8.09 17.07
CA HIS A 425 11.56 9.10 16.03
C HIS A 425 10.85 10.41 16.41
N PHE A 426 11.19 11.49 15.71
CA PHE A 426 10.57 12.79 15.93
C PHE A 426 9.97 13.31 14.63
N ASP A 427 8.65 13.46 14.61
CA ASP A 427 7.86 14.10 13.57
C ASP A 427 7.71 15.59 13.87
N PRO A 428 8.45 16.48 13.18
CA PRO A 428 8.34 17.92 13.39
C PRO A 428 7.06 18.51 12.81
N PHE A 429 6.29 17.76 12.01
CA PHE A 429 5.04 18.20 11.38
C PHE A 429 3.81 17.91 12.26
N TRP A 430 3.99 17.21 13.39
CA TRP A 430 2.91 16.84 14.30
C TRP A 430 2.83 17.77 15.53
N HIS A 431 1.78 18.59 15.57
CA HIS A 431 1.51 19.57 16.63
C HIS A 431 0.06 19.51 17.13
N PRO A 432 -0.35 18.43 17.82
CA PRO A 432 -1.75 18.24 18.22
C PRO A 432 -2.27 19.33 19.16
N ASN A 433 -1.40 19.90 20.00
CA ASN A 433 -1.78 20.96 20.96
C ASN A 433 -2.05 22.33 20.30
N LYS A 434 -1.60 22.56 19.06
CA LYS A 434 -1.93 23.80 18.31
C LYS A 434 -3.28 23.70 17.59
N GLN A 435 -3.67 22.51 17.16
CA GLN A 435 -4.96 22.28 16.49
C GLN A 435 -6.18 22.55 17.39
N HIS A 436 -6.02 22.50 18.72
CA HIS A 436 -7.06 22.91 19.67
C HIS A 436 -7.19 24.43 19.83
N GLN A 437 -6.12 25.21 19.59
CA GLN A 437 -6.18 26.68 19.67
C GLN A 437 -6.85 27.29 18.43
N ASP A 438 -6.58 26.74 17.24
CA ASP A 438 -7.18 27.25 15.99
C ASP A 438 -8.69 26.93 15.86
N LYS A 439 -9.20 25.94 16.61
CA LYS A 439 -10.65 25.68 16.71
C LYS A 439 -11.39 26.62 17.66
N ILE A 440 -10.68 27.32 18.56
CA ILE A 440 -11.29 28.26 19.51
C ILE A 440 -11.43 29.66 18.91
N VAL A 441 -10.73 29.97 17.82
CA VAL A 441 -10.79 31.28 17.14
C VAL A 441 -11.85 31.33 16.02
N LEU A 442 -12.57 30.23 15.78
CA LEU A 442 -13.62 30.11 14.75
C LEU A 442 -14.98 29.69 15.33
N ILE A 443 -15.34 30.21 16.51
CA ILE A 443 -16.73 30.16 17.03
C ILE A 443 -17.27 31.58 17.13
#